data_AF-A0A1Y2AVT5-F1
#
_entry.id   AF-A0A1Y2AVT5-F1
#
_cell.length_a   1.000
_cell.length_b   1.000
_cell.length_c   1.000
_cell.angle_alpha   90.00
_cell.angle_beta   90.00
_cell.angle_gamma   90.00
#
_symmetry.space_group_name_H-M   'P 1'
#
loop_
_entity.id
_entity.type
_entity.pdbx_description
1 polymer ?
#
loop_
_entity_poly.entity_id
_entity_poly.type
_entity_poly.pdbx_seq_one_letter_code
_entity_poly.pdbx_strand_id
1 'polypeptide(L)'
;MMIAILSLTLSFLALARAAPDFSSANNLTSIAGTWSSNAAVSTGGDFCTPAEMKFDYPNNTGISYSFTDDGFFEEAQYRYTANASNPSCIQATIFWQHGTIGFNDNGSLTLYPFGSDGRIQVQDPCAAVTNVITYYDQQTLYSDWGITVDAQTANYVLRLNRFDGAKMPPMYLIARPPNMLPTQILTGVNASGQTVARKRSTSDVSQFWQRSAAPERISAREGMMLGAGLVGVAEA
;
A
#
# COMPACT_ATOMS: atom_id res chain seq x y z
N MET A 1 78.11 -22.93 8.95
CA MET A 1 77.16 -23.69 8.12
C MET A 1 75.78 -23.54 8.79
N MET A 2 74.93 -22.67 8.23
CA MET A 2 73.63 -22.29 8.82
C MET A 2 72.63 -23.45 8.75
N ILE A 3 71.93 -23.71 9.86
CA ILE A 3 70.77 -24.60 9.91
C ILE A 3 69.51 -23.75 9.75
N ALA A 4 68.76 -23.99 8.68
CA ALA A 4 67.54 -23.28 8.35
C ALA A 4 66.34 -23.83 9.15
N ILE A 5 65.64 -22.95 9.86
CA ILE A 5 64.37 -23.25 10.53
C ILE A 5 63.25 -22.86 9.57
N LEU A 6 62.48 -23.84 9.09
CA LEU A 6 61.33 -23.64 8.21
C LEU A 6 60.06 -23.51 9.07
N SER A 7 59.63 -22.28 9.34
CA SER A 7 58.37 -22.00 10.04
C SER A 7 57.19 -22.04 9.06
N LEU A 8 56.30 -23.02 9.22
CA LEU A 8 55.06 -23.14 8.45
C LEU A 8 53.95 -22.32 9.11
N THR A 9 53.65 -21.14 8.57
CA THR A 9 52.55 -20.29 9.03
C THR A 9 51.22 -20.73 8.40
N LEU A 10 50.31 -21.26 9.22
CA LEU A 10 48.96 -21.63 8.82
C LEU A 10 48.07 -20.37 8.82
N SER A 11 47.81 -19.79 7.64
CA SER A 11 46.90 -18.65 7.50
C SER A 11 45.45 -19.11 7.62
N PHE A 12 44.82 -18.87 8.78
CA PHE A 12 43.37 -18.98 8.94
C PHE A 12 42.70 -17.80 8.22
N LEU A 13 42.14 -18.06 7.03
CA LEU A 13 41.28 -17.10 6.33
C LEU A 13 39.91 -17.10 7.04
N ALA A 14 39.68 -16.14 7.93
CA ALA A 14 38.34 -15.90 8.47
C ALA A 14 37.46 -15.36 7.32
N LEU A 15 36.53 -16.18 6.83
CA LEU A 15 35.45 -15.71 5.97
C LEU A 15 34.55 -14.79 6.82
N ALA A 16 34.84 -13.48 6.79
CA ALA A 16 33.90 -12.48 7.26
C ALA A 16 32.69 -12.53 6.31
N ARG A 17 31.58 -13.12 6.79
CA ARG A 17 30.30 -13.01 6.10
C ARG A 17 29.91 -11.54 6.17
N ALA A 18 30.00 -10.83 5.05
CA ALA A 18 29.44 -9.48 4.95
C ALA A 18 27.96 -9.55 5.37
N ALA A 19 27.52 -8.58 6.16
CA ALA A 19 26.09 -8.45 6.44
C ALA A 19 25.36 -8.28 5.09
N PRO A 20 24.18 -8.91 4.91
CA PRO A 20 23.38 -8.66 3.72
C PRO A 20 23.09 -7.16 3.61
N ASP A 21 23.52 -6.56 2.49
CA ASP A 21 23.25 -5.18 2.12
C ASP A 21 21.80 -5.12 1.61
N PHE A 22 20.95 -4.43 2.37
CA PHE A 22 19.54 -4.24 2.04
C PHE A 22 19.30 -2.82 1.50
N SER A 23 20.25 -2.23 0.76
CA SER A 23 19.95 -0.97 0.07
C SER A 23 18.98 -1.19 -1.10
N SER A 24 18.26 -0.12 -1.47
CA SER A 24 17.26 -0.13 -2.54
C SER A 24 17.78 -0.71 -3.87
N ALA A 25 19.06 -0.46 -4.18
CA ALA A 25 19.71 -0.90 -5.41
C ALA A 25 19.98 -2.43 -5.48
N ASN A 26 19.99 -3.12 -4.33
CA ASN A 26 20.32 -4.55 -4.26
C ASN A 26 19.08 -5.46 -4.19
N ASN A 27 17.90 -4.92 -4.45
CA ASN A 27 16.66 -5.68 -4.41
C ASN A 27 16.51 -6.62 -5.60
N LEU A 28 16.10 -7.87 -5.33
CA LEU A 28 15.86 -8.88 -6.35
C LEU A 28 14.61 -8.61 -7.21
N THR A 29 13.68 -7.79 -6.72
CA THR A 29 12.43 -7.42 -7.41
C THR A 29 11.92 -6.07 -6.91
N SER A 30 10.90 -5.51 -7.57
CA SER A 30 10.18 -4.34 -7.04
C SER A 30 9.58 -4.64 -5.65
N ILE A 31 9.44 -3.62 -4.81
CA ILE A 31 8.76 -3.73 -3.52
C ILE A 31 7.25 -3.96 -3.67
N ALA A 32 6.68 -3.71 -4.85
CA ALA A 32 5.24 -3.83 -5.07
C ALA A 32 4.72 -5.24 -4.75
N GLY A 33 3.60 -5.30 -4.02
CA GLY A 33 3.00 -6.53 -3.50
C GLY A 33 2.60 -6.42 -2.03
N THR A 34 1.91 -7.44 -1.54
CA THR A 34 1.57 -7.59 -0.12
C THR A 34 2.53 -8.54 0.54
N TRP A 35 3.16 -8.06 1.62
CA TRP A 35 4.16 -8.75 2.40
C TRP A 35 3.63 -8.95 3.81
N SER A 36 3.69 -10.17 4.33
CA SER A 36 3.19 -10.46 5.67
C SER A 36 4.11 -11.38 6.46
N SER A 37 4.28 -11.09 7.74
CA SER A 37 4.99 -11.98 8.68
C SER A 37 4.16 -13.22 9.04
N ASN A 38 2.84 -13.16 8.83
CA ASN A 38 1.90 -14.25 9.07
C ASN A 38 0.67 -14.02 8.20
N ALA A 39 0.40 -14.92 7.25
CA ALA A 39 -0.66 -14.78 6.26
C ALA A 39 -2.08 -14.58 6.83
N ALA A 40 -2.30 -14.82 8.13
CA ALA A 40 -3.54 -14.43 8.81
C ALA A 40 -3.78 -12.91 8.81
N VAL A 41 -2.71 -12.10 8.83
CA VAL A 41 -2.76 -10.64 8.73
C VAL A 41 -2.40 -10.25 7.31
N SER A 42 -3.35 -9.62 6.62
CA SER A 42 -3.17 -8.99 5.32
C SER A 42 -3.75 -7.58 5.38
N THR A 43 -3.12 -6.64 4.69
CA THR A 43 -3.73 -5.36 4.34
C THR A 43 -4.93 -5.57 3.40
N GLY A 44 -5.75 -4.54 3.22
CA GLY A 44 -6.97 -4.54 2.43
C GLY A 44 -8.24 -4.29 3.26
N GLY A 45 -9.39 -4.28 2.57
CA GLY A 45 -10.69 -3.99 3.20
C GLY A 45 -11.15 -5.01 4.23
N ASP A 46 -10.57 -6.20 4.26
CA ASP A 46 -10.91 -7.26 5.23
C ASP A 46 -10.22 -7.08 6.60
N PHE A 47 -9.33 -6.09 6.74
CA PHE A 47 -8.62 -5.82 8.01
C PHE A 47 -9.20 -4.62 8.76
N CYS A 48 -9.49 -3.53 8.05
CA CYS A 48 -10.02 -2.30 8.63
C CYS A 48 -11.02 -1.63 7.70
N THR A 49 -12.13 -1.16 8.26
CA THR A 49 -13.07 -0.26 7.60
C THR A 49 -12.96 1.12 8.26
N PRO A 50 -12.09 2.02 7.75
CA PRO A 50 -11.77 3.27 8.43
C PRO A 50 -12.95 4.24 8.54
N ALA A 51 -13.90 4.18 7.59
CA ALA A 51 -15.13 4.97 7.61
C ALA A 51 -16.10 4.56 8.73
N GLU A 52 -16.03 3.31 9.18
CA GLU A 52 -16.89 2.75 10.24
C GLU A 52 -16.18 2.69 11.59
N MET A 53 -14.92 3.14 11.68
CA MET A 53 -14.07 2.97 12.86
C MET A 53 -14.07 1.52 13.34
N LYS A 54 -13.84 0.56 12.42
CA LYS A 54 -13.95 -0.87 12.70
C LYS A 54 -12.70 -1.62 12.24
N PHE A 55 -12.29 -2.60 13.07
CA PHE A 55 -11.32 -3.62 12.72
C PHE A 55 -11.99 -4.99 12.63
N ASP A 56 -11.58 -5.77 11.65
CA ASP A 56 -11.91 -7.18 11.54
C ASP A 56 -10.69 -8.00 11.99
N TYR A 57 -10.84 -8.64 13.15
CA TYR A 57 -9.72 -9.23 13.88
C TYR A 57 -9.22 -10.51 13.22
N PRO A 58 -7.93 -10.57 12.84
CA PRO A 58 -7.31 -11.80 12.40
C PRO A 58 -7.26 -12.83 13.53
N ASN A 59 -7.30 -14.12 13.16
CA ASN A 59 -7.21 -15.21 14.13
C ASN A 59 -5.82 -15.29 14.80
N ASN A 60 -4.77 -14.85 14.09
CA ASN A 60 -3.38 -14.86 14.58
C ASN A 60 -2.75 -13.47 14.41
N THR A 61 -1.81 -13.13 15.29
CA THR A 61 -1.02 -11.89 15.18
C THR A 61 -0.05 -11.91 14.02
N GLY A 62 0.26 -10.71 13.52
CA GLY A 62 1.16 -10.52 12.41
C GLY A 62 1.29 -9.04 12.04
N ILE A 63 2.19 -8.80 11.10
CA ILE A 63 2.45 -7.51 10.49
C ILE A 63 2.34 -7.71 9.00
N SER A 64 1.62 -6.83 8.31
CA SER A 64 1.49 -6.82 6.87
C SER A 64 1.72 -5.43 6.32
N TYR A 65 2.43 -5.35 5.20
CA TYR A 65 2.52 -4.14 4.38
C TYR A 65 2.10 -4.47 2.96
N SER A 66 1.41 -3.54 2.32
CA SER A 66 1.26 -3.53 0.87
C SER A 66 1.96 -2.32 0.31
N PHE A 67 2.63 -2.52 -0.82
CA PHE A 67 3.27 -1.45 -1.58
C PHE A 67 2.85 -1.53 -3.03
N THR A 68 2.80 -0.37 -3.67
CA THR A 68 2.54 -0.25 -5.10
C THR A 68 3.70 0.43 -5.81
N ASP A 69 3.84 0.19 -7.11
CA ASP A 69 4.87 0.83 -7.94
C ASP A 69 4.63 2.33 -8.14
N ASP A 70 3.40 2.81 -7.96
CA ASP A 70 3.03 4.24 -8.02
C ASP A 70 3.26 5.01 -6.71
N GLY A 71 3.88 4.35 -5.71
CA GLY A 71 4.42 5.04 -4.53
C GLY A 71 3.46 5.13 -3.34
N PHE A 72 2.53 4.19 -3.20
CA PHE A 72 1.66 4.10 -2.04
C PHE A 72 2.02 2.91 -1.15
N PHE A 73 1.65 3.02 0.11
CA PHE A 73 1.73 1.93 1.07
C PHE A 73 0.45 1.79 1.87
N GLU A 74 0.24 0.60 2.39
CA GLU A 74 -0.70 0.31 3.46
C GLU A 74 -0.02 -0.57 4.49
N GLU A 75 -0.33 -0.36 5.77
CA GLU A 75 0.21 -1.08 6.91
C GLU A 75 -0.94 -1.60 7.76
N ALA A 76 -0.85 -2.87 8.15
CA ALA A 76 -1.75 -3.54 9.06
C ALA A 76 -0.92 -4.29 10.11
N GLN A 77 -1.10 -3.99 11.39
CA GLN A 77 -0.45 -4.72 12.47
C GLN A 77 -1.46 -5.18 13.49
N TYR A 78 -1.33 -6.44 13.90
CA TYR A 78 -2.02 -6.99 15.05
C TYR A 78 -1.01 -7.71 15.95
N ARG A 79 -0.78 -7.20 17.15
CA ARG A 79 0.31 -7.63 18.04
C ARG A 79 -0.13 -7.69 19.49
N TYR A 80 0.51 -8.58 20.25
CA TYR A 80 0.40 -8.62 21.71
C TYR A 80 1.69 -8.14 22.37
N THR A 81 1.54 -7.41 23.46
CA THR A 81 2.61 -7.05 24.39
C THR A 81 2.37 -7.79 25.70
N ALA A 82 3.28 -8.70 26.05
CA ALA A 82 3.19 -9.46 27.29
C ALA A 82 3.62 -8.60 28.48
N ASN A 83 2.96 -8.82 29.63
CA ASN A 83 3.34 -8.22 30.91
C ASN A 83 3.87 -9.32 31.84
N ALA A 84 5.19 -9.38 32.01
CA ALA A 84 5.84 -10.42 32.83
C ALA A 84 5.49 -10.33 34.32
N SER A 85 5.20 -9.12 34.82
CA SER A 85 4.84 -8.90 36.22
C SER A 85 3.39 -9.28 36.50
N ASN A 86 2.50 -9.14 35.51
CA ASN A 86 1.11 -9.57 35.60
C ASN A 86 0.65 -10.23 34.28
N PRO A 87 0.78 -11.56 34.16
CA PRO A 87 0.41 -12.30 32.95
C PRO A 87 -1.07 -12.21 32.57
N SER A 88 -1.94 -11.82 33.50
CA SER A 88 -3.36 -11.56 33.24
C SER A 88 -3.59 -10.25 32.46
N CYS A 89 -2.59 -9.36 32.43
CA CYS A 89 -2.66 -8.04 31.81
C CYS A 89 -1.90 -7.98 30.48
N ILE A 90 -2.29 -8.83 29.52
CA ILE A 90 -1.71 -8.80 28.18
C ILE A 90 -2.39 -7.70 27.38
N GLN A 91 -1.59 -6.86 26.73
CA GLN A 91 -2.11 -5.79 25.88
C GLN A 91 -2.13 -6.23 24.42
N ALA A 92 -3.29 -6.18 23.77
CA ALA A 92 -3.41 -6.30 22.32
C ALA A 92 -3.37 -4.91 21.69
N THR A 93 -2.68 -4.77 20.57
CA THR A 93 -2.69 -3.55 19.77
C THR A 93 -2.92 -3.93 18.32
N ILE A 94 -3.98 -3.38 17.75
CA ILE A 94 -4.31 -3.50 16.34
C ILE A 94 -4.34 -2.10 15.74
N PHE A 95 -3.66 -1.90 14.62
CA PHE A 95 -3.69 -0.62 13.93
C PHE A 95 -3.56 -0.80 12.43
N TRP A 96 -4.06 0.21 11.74
CA TRP A 96 -4.03 0.31 10.29
C TRP A 96 -3.70 1.75 9.89
N GLN A 97 -2.86 1.92 8.88
CA GLN A 97 -2.63 3.21 8.25
C GLN A 97 -2.16 3.02 6.81
N HIS A 98 -2.35 4.04 5.97
CA HIS A 98 -1.95 4.01 4.58
C HIS A 98 -1.53 5.41 4.14
N GLY A 99 -0.80 5.51 3.03
CA GLY A 99 -0.29 6.78 2.53
C GLY A 99 0.74 6.58 1.43
N THR A 100 1.76 7.45 1.39
CA THR A 100 2.80 7.44 0.37
C THR A 100 4.15 6.95 0.90
N ILE A 101 4.97 6.41 0.00
CA ILE A 101 6.30 5.89 0.28
C ILE A 101 7.37 6.86 -0.26
N GLY A 102 8.46 7.03 0.47
CA GLY A 102 9.65 7.74 0.01
C GLY A 102 10.90 6.88 0.13
N PHE A 103 11.57 6.68 -1.00
CA PHE A 103 12.92 6.10 -1.02
C PHE A 103 13.94 7.23 -0.88
N ASN A 104 14.77 7.16 0.15
CA ASN A 104 15.76 8.18 0.44
C ASN A 104 17.11 7.83 -0.20
N ASP A 105 17.93 8.83 -0.52
CA ASP A 105 19.23 8.64 -1.20
C ASP A 105 20.23 7.79 -0.40
N ASN A 106 20.07 7.73 0.92
CA ASN A 106 20.89 6.91 1.82
C ASN A 106 20.44 5.43 1.87
N GLY A 107 19.47 5.01 1.05
CA GLY A 107 18.93 3.65 1.02
C GLY A 107 17.80 3.39 2.01
N SER A 108 17.48 4.34 2.90
CA SER A 108 16.38 4.21 3.86
C SER A 108 15.00 4.37 3.21
N LEU A 109 13.96 3.87 3.89
CA LEU A 109 12.57 3.91 3.44
C LEU A 109 11.73 4.71 4.45
N THR A 110 10.99 5.71 3.98
CA THR A 110 10.07 6.47 4.83
C THR A 110 8.63 6.24 4.38
N LEU A 111 7.74 5.97 5.34
CA LEU A 111 6.30 5.87 5.15
C LEU A 111 5.63 7.16 5.64
N TYR A 112 4.82 7.79 4.79
CA TYR A 112 4.08 9.03 5.05
C TYR A 112 2.57 8.78 5.05
N PRO A 113 1.95 8.52 6.21
CA PRO A 113 0.52 8.23 6.28
C PRO A 113 -0.37 9.41 5.88
N PHE A 114 -1.58 9.11 5.44
CA PHE A 114 -2.67 10.09 5.39
C PHE A 114 -3.26 10.26 6.78
N GLY A 115 -2.93 11.37 7.44
CA GLY A 115 -3.18 11.55 8.88
C GLY A 115 -4.64 11.49 9.33
N SER A 116 -5.62 11.63 8.43
CA SER A 116 -7.04 11.48 8.77
C SER A 116 -7.53 10.03 8.79
N ASP A 117 -6.79 9.10 8.19
CA ASP A 117 -7.32 7.78 7.85
C ASP A 117 -6.88 6.67 8.79
N GLY A 118 -5.68 6.75 9.36
CA GLY A 118 -5.20 5.67 10.20
C GLY A 118 -6.08 5.47 11.45
N ARG A 119 -6.15 4.21 11.87
CA ARG A 119 -6.93 3.75 13.02
C ARG A 119 -6.03 2.95 13.94
N ILE A 120 -6.26 3.06 15.24
CA ILE A 120 -5.62 2.22 16.25
C ILE A 120 -6.63 1.82 17.30
N GLN A 121 -6.48 0.62 17.80
CA GLN A 121 -7.16 0.13 18.98
C GLN A 121 -6.16 -0.58 19.88
N VAL A 122 -6.24 -0.23 21.16
CA VAL A 122 -5.48 -0.88 22.22
C VAL A 122 -6.48 -1.55 23.16
N GLN A 123 -6.30 -2.86 23.37
CA GLN A 123 -7.05 -3.64 24.34
C GLN A 123 -6.13 -4.04 25.48
N ASP A 124 -6.47 -3.65 26.69
CA ASP A 124 -5.75 -3.99 27.91
C ASP A 124 -6.77 -4.43 28.97
N PRO A 125 -6.86 -5.72 29.34
CA PRO A 125 -7.86 -6.20 30.30
C PRO A 125 -7.72 -5.60 31.71
N CYS A 126 -6.61 -4.93 32.01
CA CYS A 126 -6.34 -4.34 33.32
C CYS A 126 -6.50 -2.81 33.34
N ALA A 127 -6.76 -2.18 32.20
CA ALA A 127 -7.08 -0.75 32.13
C ALA A 127 -8.61 -0.51 32.30
N ALA A 128 -8.98 0.70 32.68
CA ALA A 128 -10.39 1.07 32.91
C ALA A 128 -11.20 1.20 31.60
N VAL A 129 -10.55 1.52 30.48
CA VAL A 129 -11.15 1.65 29.14
C VAL A 129 -10.23 0.96 28.14
N THR A 130 -10.76 -0.02 27.40
CA THR A 130 -9.94 -1.04 26.75
C THR A 130 -10.41 -1.39 25.34
N ASN A 131 -11.44 -0.71 24.83
CA ASN A 131 -12.04 -1.02 23.54
C ASN A 131 -12.49 0.27 22.84
N VAL A 132 -11.55 1.18 22.65
CA VAL A 132 -11.79 2.44 21.93
C VAL A 132 -10.89 2.46 20.71
N ILE A 133 -11.50 2.65 19.55
CA ILE A 133 -10.80 2.87 18.28
C ILE A 133 -10.62 4.38 18.13
N THR A 134 -9.38 4.81 17.87
CA THR A 134 -9.03 6.22 17.68
C THR A 134 -8.26 6.42 16.38
N TYR A 135 -8.05 7.69 16.02
CA TYR A 135 -7.18 8.05 14.91
C TYR A 135 -5.72 7.67 15.22
N TYR A 136 -4.99 7.33 14.16
CA TYR A 136 -3.57 6.99 14.20
C TYR A 136 -2.88 7.60 12.99
N ASP A 137 -1.74 8.25 13.24
CA ASP A 137 -0.88 8.80 12.21
C ASP A 137 0.55 8.72 12.72
N GLN A 138 1.30 7.75 12.21
CA GLN A 138 2.70 7.61 12.56
C GLN A 138 3.56 7.45 11.32
N GLN A 139 4.24 8.54 10.96
CA GLN A 139 5.34 8.51 10.02
C GLN A 139 6.42 7.54 10.52
N THR A 140 6.84 6.62 9.65
CA THR A 140 7.77 5.55 10.03
C THR A 140 8.98 5.55 9.12
N LEU A 141 10.18 5.57 9.71
CA LEU A 141 11.46 5.45 9.02
C LEU A 141 12.04 4.04 9.25
N TYR A 142 12.36 3.37 8.16
CA TYR A 142 13.22 2.18 8.15
C TYR A 142 14.60 2.57 7.70
N SER A 143 15.62 2.28 8.52
CA SER A 143 17.00 2.64 8.21
C SER A 143 17.50 1.93 6.95
N ASP A 144 16.97 0.75 6.66
CA ASP A 144 17.43 -0.15 5.60
C ASP A 144 16.29 -1.14 5.22
N TRP A 145 16.19 -1.53 3.96
CA TRP A 145 15.07 -2.37 3.48
C TRP A 145 15.43 -3.20 2.24
N GLY A 146 15.20 -4.52 2.27
CA GLY A 146 15.62 -5.36 1.14
C GLY A 146 14.82 -6.60 0.94
N ILE A 147 14.82 -7.08 -0.30
CA ILE A 147 14.07 -8.24 -0.76
C ILE A 147 15.05 -9.32 -1.15
N THR A 148 14.94 -10.44 -0.45
CA THR A 148 15.74 -11.65 -0.64
C THR A 148 14.84 -12.82 -0.98
N VAL A 149 15.41 -13.92 -1.47
CA VAL A 149 14.67 -15.19 -1.59
C VAL A 149 15.05 -16.05 -0.39
N ASP A 150 14.06 -16.55 0.33
CA ASP A 150 14.29 -17.52 1.39
C ASP A 150 14.59 -18.89 0.79
N ALA A 151 15.74 -19.47 1.17
CA ALA A 151 16.20 -20.73 0.60
C ALA A 151 15.33 -21.93 0.98
N GLN A 152 14.56 -21.85 2.07
CA GLN A 152 13.72 -22.96 2.54
C GLN A 152 12.35 -22.95 1.89
N THR A 153 11.71 -21.79 1.81
CA THR A 153 10.37 -21.64 1.23
C THR A 153 10.37 -21.30 -0.26
N ALA A 154 11.53 -20.95 -0.82
CA ALA A 154 11.68 -20.41 -2.17
C ALA A 154 10.79 -19.18 -2.45
N ASN A 155 10.35 -18.48 -1.41
CA ASN A 155 9.49 -17.30 -1.51
C ASN A 155 10.32 -16.02 -1.31
N TYR A 156 9.83 -14.90 -1.87
CA TYR A 156 10.40 -13.59 -1.61
C TYR A 156 10.14 -13.17 -0.17
N VAL A 157 11.15 -12.60 0.47
CA VAL A 157 11.12 -12.09 1.82
C VAL A 157 11.59 -10.65 1.85
N LEU A 158 10.69 -9.77 2.27
CA LEU A 158 10.99 -8.40 2.63
C LEU A 158 11.58 -8.36 4.05
N ARG A 159 12.73 -7.71 4.16
CA ARG A 159 13.46 -7.43 5.40
C ARG A 159 13.43 -5.93 5.61
N LEU A 160 12.90 -5.49 6.75
CA LEU A 160 12.92 -4.09 7.17
C LEU A 160 13.73 -3.97 8.46
N ASN A 161 14.56 -2.92 8.54
CA ASN A 161 15.25 -2.54 9.76
C ASN A 161 14.67 -1.21 10.25
N ARG A 162 14.26 -1.16 11.52
CA ARG A 162 13.72 0.06 12.15
C ARG A 162 14.78 1.16 12.17
N PHE A 163 14.36 2.39 12.45
CA PHE A 163 15.27 3.55 12.54
C PHE A 163 16.47 3.35 13.51
N ASP A 164 16.33 2.49 14.52
CA ASP A 164 17.36 2.14 15.51
C ASP A 164 18.24 0.94 15.08
N GLY A 165 18.06 0.44 13.86
CA GLY A 165 18.74 -0.74 13.32
C GLY A 165 18.15 -2.08 13.81
N ALA A 166 17.12 -2.06 14.66
CA ALA A 166 16.47 -3.30 15.09
C ALA A 166 15.76 -3.97 13.91
N LYS A 167 16.01 -5.27 13.74
CA LYS A 167 15.44 -6.08 12.67
C LYS A 167 13.95 -6.32 12.92
N MET A 168 13.12 -6.09 11.92
CA MET A 168 11.73 -6.54 11.95
C MET A 168 11.62 -8.04 11.65
N PRO A 169 10.49 -8.67 12.03
CA PRO A 169 10.17 -10.01 11.55
C PRO A 169 10.24 -10.07 10.02
N PRO A 170 10.74 -11.18 9.43
CA PRO A 170 10.72 -11.36 7.99
C PRO A 170 9.27 -11.36 7.50
N MET A 171 9.02 -10.72 6.36
CA MET A 171 7.68 -10.66 5.76
C MET A 171 7.72 -11.33 4.40
N TYR A 172 6.88 -12.32 4.21
CA TYR A 172 6.82 -13.13 3.00
C TYR A 172 5.82 -12.51 2.03
N LEU A 173 6.12 -12.56 0.73
CA LEU A 173 5.18 -12.14 -0.28
C LEU A 173 3.96 -13.08 -0.28
N ILE A 174 2.76 -12.52 -0.09
CA ILE A 174 1.49 -13.26 -0.07
C ILE A 174 0.56 -12.89 -1.23
N ALA A 175 0.71 -11.70 -1.83
CA ALA A 175 -0.10 -11.29 -2.98
C ALA A 175 0.64 -10.35 -3.94
N ARG A 176 0.38 -10.52 -5.24
CA ARG A 176 0.71 -9.60 -6.34
C ARG A 176 -0.42 -9.70 -7.38
N PRO A 177 -1.20 -8.64 -7.68
CA PRO A 177 -1.08 -7.25 -7.19
C PRO A 177 -1.30 -7.10 -5.67
N PRO A 178 -0.92 -5.97 -5.06
CA PRO A 178 -1.09 -5.72 -3.62
C PRO A 178 -2.57 -5.62 -3.21
N ASN A 179 -2.89 -6.21 -2.07
CA ASN A 179 -4.16 -6.07 -1.36
C ASN A 179 -4.15 -4.82 -0.48
N MET A 180 -4.75 -3.73 -0.94
CA MET A 180 -4.87 -2.49 -0.17
C MET A 180 -6.16 -1.74 -0.50
N LEU A 181 -6.59 -0.87 0.41
CA LEU A 181 -7.67 0.08 0.20
C LEU A 181 -7.24 1.14 -0.86
N PRO A 182 -8.20 1.93 -1.40
CA PRO A 182 -7.88 2.93 -2.41
C PRO A 182 -6.80 3.93 -1.96
N THR A 183 -5.86 4.24 -2.86
CA THR A 183 -4.69 5.09 -2.65
C THR A 183 -5.00 6.60 -2.63
N GLN A 184 -6.01 6.97 -1.85
CA GLN A 184 -6.46 8.36 -1.66
C GLN A 184 -6.95 8.54 -0.23
N ILE A 185 -7.07 9.78 0.23
CA ILE A 185 -7.68 10.07 1.53
C ILE A 185 -9.12 9.53 1.56
N LEU A 186 -9.42 8.63 2.51
CA LEU A 186 -10.67 7.89 2.62
C LEU A 186 -11.66 8.56 3.57
N THR A 187 -11.16 9.07 4.68
CA THR A 187 -11.94 9.71 5.74
C THR A 187 -11.50 11.15 5.85
N GLY A 188 -11.95 11.98 4.91
CA GLY A 188 -11.62 13.39 4.89
C GLY A 188 -12.32 14.14 6.02
N VAL A 189 -11.72 14.17 7.22
CA VAL A 189 -11.98 15.17 8.25
C VAL A 189 -10.64 15.64 8.83
N ASN A 190 -10.34 16.93 8.71
CA ASN A 190 -9.28 17.56 9.51
C ASN A 190 -9.67 17.52 11.00
N ALA A 191 -8.70 17.71 11.90
CA ALA A 191 -8.90 17.87 13.36
C ALA A 191 -9.92 18.99 13.75
N SER A 192 -10.43 19.75 12.79
CA SER A 192 -11.48 20.76 12.87
C SER A 192 -12.89 20.30 12.45
N GLY A 193 -13.10 19.01 12.13
CA GLY A 193 -14.44 18.41 11.98
C GLY A 193 -15.19 18.71 10.69
N GLN A 194 -14.54 19.17 9.62
CA GLN A 194 -15.18 19.35 8.31
C GLN A 194 -15.00 18.13 7.41
N THR A 195 -16.11 17.49 7.03
CA THR A 195 -16.14 16.36 6.09
C THR A 195 -15.91 16.84 4.65
N VAL A 196 -14.92 16.28 3.96
CA VAL A 196 -14.84 16.36 2.49
C VAL A 196 -15.90 15.41 1.93
N ALA A 197 -17.12 15.91 1.77
CA ALA A 197 -18.21 15.15 1.19
C ALA A 197 -17.85 14.77 -0.26
N ARG A 198 -17.60 13.48 -0.50
CA ARG A 198 -17.44 12.93 -1.85
C ARG A 198 -18.79 13.04 -2.56
N LYS A 199 -18.98 14.06 -3.41
CA LYS A 199 -20.15 14.12 -4.31
C LYS A 199 -20.07 12.94 -5.27
N ARG A 200 -20.78 11.85 -4.96
CA ARG A 200 -21.09 10.81 -5.93
C ARG A 200 -21.95 11.45 -7.02
N SER A 201 -21.40 11.60 -8.24
CA SER A 201 -22.20 11.97 -9.40
C SER A 201 -23.17 10.82 -9.68
N THR A 202 -24.43 11.01 -9.33
CA THR A 202 -25.50 10.16 -9.84
C THR A 202 -25.74 10.56 -11.28
N SER A 203 -25.40 9.69 -12.23
CA SER A 203 -25.82 9.87 -13.62
C SER A 203 -27.35 9.99 -13.65
N ASP A 204 -27.85 11.10 -14.16
CA ASP A 204 -29.27 11.37 -14.27
C ASP A 204 -29.93 10.35 -15.20
N VAL A 205 -30.88 9.56 -14.68
CA VAL A 205 -31.57 8.49 -15.41
C VAL A 205 -32.29 9.02 -16.65
N SER A 206 -32.57 10.33 -16.71
CA SER A 206 -33.13 10.99 -17.90
C SER A 206 -32.26 10.86 -19.16
N GLN A 207 -30.93 10.68 -19.02
CA GLN A 207 -30.04 10.49 -20.18
C GLN A 207 -30.15 9.11 -20.83
N PHE A 208 -30.71 8.11 -20.13
CA PHE A 208 -30.95 6.78 -20.70
C PHE A 208 -32.17 6.74 -21.63
N TRP A 209 -33.09 7.71 -21.51
CA TRP A 209 -34.32 7.75 -22.32
C TRP A 209 -34.21 8.58 -23.61
N GLN A 210 -33.10 9.29 -23.84
CA GLN A 210 -32.90 10.16 -25.01
C GLN A 210 -32.24 9.46 -26.22
N ARG A 211 -32.46 8.14 -26.40
CA ARG A 211 -31.96 7.39 -27.57
C ARG A 211 -33.07 6.75 -28.41
N SER A 212 -34.16 7.48 -28.67
CA SER A 212 -35.17 7.05 -29.66
C SER A 212 -35.84 8.25 -30.31
N ALA A 213 -35.09 9.02 -31.11
CA ALA A 213 -35.68 9.98 -32.06
C ALA A 213 -34.75 10.16 -33.26
N ALA A 214 -34.61 9.10 -34.07
CA ALA A 214 -34.13 9.28 -35.43
C ALA A 214 -35.27 9.92 -36.25
N PRO A 215 -35.07 11.05 -36.94
CA PRO A 215 -36.12 11.63 -37.77
C PRO A 215 -36.34 10.81 -39.05
N GLU A 216 -37.61 10.63 -39.40
CA GLU A 216 -38.09 9.93 -40.58
C GLU A 216 -37.74 10.72 -41.85
N ARG A 217 -37.15 10.06 -42.86
CA ARG A 217 -36.84 10.68 -44.16
C ARG A 217 -38.10 10.74 -45.01
N ILE A 218 -38.71 11.91 -45.14
CA ILE A 218 -39.84 12.14 -46.03
C ILE A 218 -39.32 12.63 -47.40
N SER A 219 -39.56 11.78 -48.41
CA SER A 219 -39.40 12.06 -49.84
C SER A 219 -40.59 12.91 -50.34
N ALA A 220 -40.31 14.01 -51.03
CA ALA A 220 -41.33 14.77 -51.77
C ALA A 220 -40.85 15.02 -53.21
N ARG A 221 -41.62 14.50 -54.16
CA ARG A 221 -41.49 14.66 -55.61
C ARG A 221 -42.63 15.54 -56.11
N GLU A 222 -42.31 16.37 -57.10
CA GLU A 222 -43.18 17.05 -58.09
C GLU A 222 -43.98 18.31 -57.71
N GLY A 223 -43.51 19.45 -58.25
CA GLY A 223 -44.34 20.24 -59.16
C GLY A 223 -44.49 21.73 -58.88
N MET A 224 -43.51 22.57 -59.28
CA MET A 224 -43.81 23.94 -59.76
C MET A 224 -42.68 24.43 -60.67
N MET A 225 -43.01 24.58 -61.96
CA MET A 225 -42.20 25.22 -63.01
C MET A 225 -42.40 26.74 -62.99
N LEU A 226 -41.34 27.50 -63.28
CA LEU A 226 -41.25 28.85 -63.88
C LEU A 226 -39.73 29.16 -63.92
N GLY A 227 -39.02 29.46 -65.01
CA GLY A 227 -39.38 29.96 -66.33
C GLY A 227 -38.58 31.24 -66.63
N ALA A 228 -37.58 31.11 -67.52
CA ALA A 228 -36.95 32.14 -68.38
C ALA A 228 -35.76 33.02 -67.90
N GLY A 229 -34.75 33.14 -68.80
CA GLY A 229 -33.79 34.26 -68.91
C GLY A 229 -32.30 33.87 -69.08
N LEU A 230 -31.88 33.28 -70.21
CA LEU A 230 -31.09 33.90 -71.31
C LEU A 230 -29.64 34.39 -71.02
N VAL A 231 -28.68 33.66 -71.63
CA VAL A 231 -27.55 34.09 -72.50
C VAL A 231 -26.31 34.80 -71.90
N GLY A 232 -25.13 34.18 -72.16
CA GLY A 232 -23.86 34.90 -72.35
C GLY A 232 -22.57 34.04 -72.43
N VAL A 233 -22.14 33.68 -73.66
CA VAL A 233 -20.76 33.60 -74.26
C VAL A 233 -19.65 32.84 -73.47
N ALA A 234 -19.09 31.68 -73.88
CA ALA A 234 -18.34 31.21 -75.07
C ALA A 234 -16.82 31.52 -75.10
N GLU A 235 -16.02 30.45 -75.21
CA GLU A 235 -14.68 30.25 -75.83
C GLU A 235 -14.24 28.81 -75.44
N ALA A 236 -13.85 27.86 -76.29
CA ALA A 236 -13.67 27.73 -77.73
C ALA A 236 -13.99 26.27 -78.15
#